data_AF-A0A8H7B6W7-F1
#
_entry.id   AF-A0A8H7B6W7-F1
#
_cell.length_a   1.000
_cell.length_b   1.000
_cell.length_c   1.000
_cell.angle_alpha   90.00
_cell.angle_beta   90.00
_cell.angle_gamma   90.00
#
_symmetry.space_group_name_H-M   'P 1'
#
loop_
_entity.id
_entity.type
_entity.pdbx_description
1 polymer ?
#
loop_
_entity_poly.entity_id
_entity_poly.type
_entity_poly.pdbx_seq_one_letter_code
_entity_poly.pdbx_strand_id
1 'polypeptide(L)'
;MSFSSFKNPATYHLLSYGTLLGSTLFQSFVSGIVAFRVLPRPQFSTLQKHTFPVYFTLQTLTPVVMLLTYPRGGAPSLLPFLSSSPMPQTATDNLSSWLHTTMFLTALLNWVYIGPKTTEVMGLRKHQETRDGKKSYDAGPHSKEMQALNKQFGILHGVSSLVNMVGLGAMIWEVQYRQLVSRAVTQRLHSPSLDDPTKTDVANKLAHPLKTWETQERSIARHKARIEAKMLDIPWTQFIRDVERATLEVHVLTQTRYEAPCGDRTKNQEASTTNEGVLYKLGGLKDMEEDKEWKKKDAAVYNMLKAFQGARCRD
;
A
#
# COMPACT_ATOMS: atom_id res chain seq x y z
N MET A 1 -1.44 -21.04 -24.78
CA MET A 1 -1.49 -20.18 -23.57
C MET A 1 -2.20 -20.96 -22.47
N SER A 2 -1.56 -21.16 -21.31
CA SER A 2 -2.18 -21.93 -20.22
C SER A 2 -3.17 -21.06 -19.45
N PHE A 3 -4.46 -21.41 -19.48
CA PHE A 3 -5.50 -20.76 -18.67
C PHE A 3 -5.45 -21.16 -17.18
N SER A 4 -4.43 -21.91 -16.76
CA SER A 4 -4.30 -22.41 -15.38
C SER A 4 -4.27 -21.28 -14.34
N SER A 5 -3.73 -20.11 -14.68
CA SER A 5 -3.70 -18.96 -13.76
C SER A 5 -5.11 -18.43 -13.42
N PHE A 6 -6.08 -18.53 -14.33
CA PHE A 6 -7.47 -18.11 -14.07
C PHE A 6 -8.25 -19.08 -13.19
N LYS A 7 -7.69 -20.25 -12.86
CA LYS A 7 -8.26 -21.18 -11.87
C LYS A 7 -7.74 -20.90 -10.46
N ASN A 8 -6.71 -20.07 -10.32
CA ASN A 8 -6.10 -19.78 -9.03
C ASN A 8 -6.85 -18.62 -8.34
N PRO A 9 -7.42 -18.81 -7.13
CA PRO A 9 -8.08 -17.75 -6.38
C PRO A 9 -7.14 -16.56 -6.11
N ALA A 10 -5.84 -16.80 -5.91
CA ALA A 10 -4.85 -15.73 -5.67
C ALA A 10 -4.78 -14.70 -6.82
N THR A 11 -5.05 -15.12 -8.07
CA THR A 11 -5.09 -14.21 -9.21
C THR A 11 -6.24 -13.21 -9.09
N TYR A 12 -7.42 -13.65 -8.69
CA TYR A 12 -8.58 -12.77 -8.48
C TYR A 12 -8.39 -11.88 -7.26
N HIS A 13 -7.74 -12.38 -6.20
CA HIS A 13 -7.39 -11.58 -5.03
C HIS A 13 -6.49 -10.40 -5.42
N LEU A 14 -5.42 -10.68 -6.17
CA LEU A 14 -4.47 -9.66 -6.62
C LEU A 14 -5.10 -8.64 -7.58
N LEU A 15 -5.91 -9.11 -8.54
CA LEU A 15 -6.63 -8.22 -9.46
C LEU A 15 -7.63 -7.33 -8.72
N SER A 16 -8.35 -7.88 -7.75
CA SER A 16 -9.31 -7.12 -6.94
C SER A 16 -8.60 -6.08 -6.08
N TYR A 17 -7.50 -6.46 -5.42
CA TYR A 17 -6.69 -5.54 -4.64
C TYR A 17 -6.12 -4.40 -5.48
N GLY A 18 -5.50 -4.73 -6.63
CA GLY A 18 -4.92 -3.75 -7.54
C GLY A 18 -5.97 -2.80 -8.11
N THR A 19 -7.16 -3.32 -8.45
CA THR A 19 -8.29 -2.51 -8.90
C THR A 19 -8.78 -1.58 -7.80
N LEU A 20 -8.95 -2.08 -6.57
CA LEU A 20 -9.41 -1.31 -5.43
C LEU A 20 -8.45 -0.17 -5.08
N LEU A 21 -7.18 -0.49 -4.86
CA LEU A 21 -6.16 0.50 -4.51
C LEU A 21 -5.96 1.51 -5.65
N GLY A 22 -5.82 1.02 -6.88
CA GLY A 22 -5.58 1.86 -8.06
C GLY A 22 -6.71 2.84 -8.33
N SER A 23 -7.96 2.36 -8.33
CA SER A 23 -9.14 3.22 -8.52
C SER A 23 -9.31 4.22 -7.37
N THR A 24 -9.07 3.82 -6.13
CA THR A 24 -9.14 4.69 -4.94
C THR A 24 -8.12 5.83 -5.03
N LEU A 25 -6.87 5.51 -5.33
CA LEU A 25 -5.80 6.51 -5.47
C LEU A 25 -6.04 7.44 -6.65
N PHE A 26 -6.34 6.87 -7.82
CA PHE A 26 -6.55 7.66 -9.04
C PHE A 26 -7.76 8.58 -8.91
N GLN A 27 -8.89 8.08 -8.42
CA GLN A 27 -10.10 8.89 -8.29
C GLN A 27 -9.95 9.99 -7.24
N SER A 28 -9.40 9.67 -6.06
CA SER A 28 -9.34 10.60 -4.93
C SER A 28 -8.27 11.68 -5.10
N PHE A 29 -7.11 11.34 -5.68
CA PHE A 29 -5.94 12.24 -5.71
C PHE A 29 -5.58 12.77 -7.10
N VAL A 30 -6.10 12.19 -8.18
CA VAL A 30 -5.78 12.62 -9.54
C VAL A 30 -7.04 13.10 -10.26
N SER A 31 -7.92 12.19 -10.64
CA SER A 31 -9.12 12.46 -11.44
C SER A 31 -10.03 13.49 -10.78
N GLY A 32 -10.38 13.30 -9.50
CA GLY A 32 -11.25 14.23 -8.77
C GLY A 32 -10.67 15.64 -8.65
N ILE A 33 -9.35 15.76 -8.41
CA ILE A 33 -8.66 17.04 -8.29
C ILE A 33 -8.57 17.75 -9.64
N VAL A 34 -8.20 17.03 -10.70
CA VAL A 34 -8.15 17.58 -12.06
C VAL A 34 -9.54 18.06 -12.49
N ALA A 35 -10.57 17.23 -12.28
CA ALA A 35 -11.95 17.58 -12.61
C ALA A 35 -12.43 18.82 -11.85
N PHE A 36 -12.12 18.93 -10.55
CA PHE A 36 -12.48 20.11 -9.75
C PHE A 36 -11.83 21.40 -10.24
N ARG A 37 -10.59 21.32 -10.74
CA ARG A 37 -9.84 22.49 -11.22
C ARG A 37 -10.25 22.93 -12.62
N VAL A 38 -10.57 21.98 -13.50
CA VAL A 38 -10.79 22.25 -14.93
C VAL A 38 -12.27 22.48 -15.25
N LEU A 39 -13.19 21.80 -14.56
CA LEU A 39 -14.61 21.87 -14.90
C LEU A 39 -15.32 22.99 -14.13
N PRO A 40 -16.23 23.74 -14.78
CA PRO A 40 -17.20 24.57 -14.09
C PRO A 40 -17.96 23.75 -13.03
N ARG A 41 -18.21 24.35 -11.85
CA ARG A 41 -18.83 23.66 -10.70
C ARG A 41 -20.10 22.84 -11.04
N PRO A 42 -21.03 23.31 -11.89
CA PRO A 42 -22.19 22.50 -12.27
C PRO A 42 -21.83 21.23 -13.06
N GLN A 43 -20.82 21.31 -13.94
CA GLN A 43 -20.31 20.17 -14.70
C GLN A 43 -19.56 19.19 -13.80
N PHE A 44 -18.70 19.69 -12.91
CA PHE A 44 -18.02 18.88 -11.90
C PHE A 44 -19.01 18.15 -10.96
N SER A 45 -20.07 18.84 -10.55
CA SER A 45 -21.16 18.28 -9.74
C SER A 45 -21.90 17.17 -10.49
N THR A 46 -22.17 17.38 -11.78
CA THR A 46 -22.80 16.37 -12.64
C THR A 46 -21.91 15.14 -12.80
N LEU A 47 -20.63 15.33 -13.10
CA LEU A 47 -19.66 14.24 -13.23
C LEU A 47 -19.61 13.39 -11.96
N GLN A 48 -19.45 14.01 -10.79
CA GLN A 48 -19.39 13.29 -9.51
C GLN A 48 -20.64 12.46 -9.20
N LYS A 49 -21.84 12.98 -9.49
CA LYS A 49 -23.09 12.25 -9.27
C LYS A 49 -23.17 10.94 -10.06
N HIS A 50 -22.49 10.87 -11.21
CA HIS A 50 -22.42 9.66 -12.02
C HIS A 50 -21.18 8.80 -11.71
N THR A 51 -20.05 9.41 -11.34
CA THR A 51 -18.83 8.68 -11.00
C THR A 51 -18.93 7.98 -9.64
N PHE A 52 -19.44 8.66 -8.60
CA PHE A 52 -19.40 8.13 -7.23
C PHE A 52 -20.20 6.84 -7.02
N PRO A 53 -21.40 6.65 -7.60
CA PRO A 53 -22.09 5.37 -7.47
C PRO A 53 -21.28 4.19 -8.03
N VAL A 54 -20.65 4.36 -9.20
CA VAL A 54 -19.79 3.33 -9.82
C VAL A 54 -18.55 3.09 -8.96
N TYR A 55 -17.89 4.17 -8.54
CA TYR A 55 -16.71 4.13 -7.68
C TYR A 55 -16.98 3.40 -6.36
N PHE A 56 -18.03 3.78 -5.62
CA PHE A 56 -18.36 3.14 -4.36
C PHE A 56 -18.83 1.70 -4.55
N THR A 57 -19.53 1.38 -5.64
CA THR A 57 -19.88 -0.01 -5.97
C THR A 57 -18.61 -0.85 -6.13
N LEU A 58 -17.64 -0.38 -6.91
CA LEU A 58 -16.36 -1.07 -7.08
C LEU A 58 -15.63 -1.23 -5.74
N GLN A 59 -15.60 -0.17 -4.93
CA GLN A 59 -14.98 -0.21 -3.61
C GLN A 59 -15.69 -1.13 -2.61
N THR A 60 -17.00 -1.36 -2.76
CA THR A 60 -17.74 -2.30 -1.93
C THR A 60 -17.56 -3.75 -2.39
N LEU A 61 -17.57 -4.01 -3.71
CA LEU A 61 -17.52 -5.37 -4.23
C LEU A 61 -16.11 -5.97 -4.19
N THR A 62 -15.07 -5.17 -4.48
CA THR A 62 -13.69 -5.69 -4.57
C THR A 62 -13.15 -6.25 -3.24
N PRO A 63 -13.39 -5.67 -2.05
CA PRO A 63 -13.02 -6.30 -0.78
C PRO A 63 -13.76 -7.62 -0.52
N VAL A 64 -15.00 -7.76 -0.99
CA VAL A 64 -15.74 -9.03 -0.88
C VAL A 64 -15.06 -10.09 -1.73
N VAL A 65 -14.73 -9.78 -2.99
CA VAL A 65 -13.99 -10.70 -3.85
C VAL A 65 -12.65 -11.07 -3.21
N MET A 66 -11.93 -10.10 -2.64
CA MET A 66 -10.69 -10.37 -1.93
C MET A 66 -10.87 -11.31 -0.73
N LEU A 67 -11.94 -11.15 0.06
CA LEU A 67 -12.22 -12.02 1.22
C LEU A 67 -12.53 -13.46 0.79
N LEU A 68 -13.27 -13.62 -0.31
CA LEU A 68 -13.61 -14.90 -0.93
C LEU A 68 -12.40 -15.60 -1.54
N THR A 69 -11.51 -14.82 -2.14
CA THR A 69 -10.33 -15.32 -2.88
C THR A 69 -9.05 -15.31 -2.05
N TYR A 70 -9.14 -14.94 -0.77
CA TYR A 70 -7.99 -14.87 0.13
C TYR A 70 -7.34 -16.26 0.25
N PRO A 71 -6.03 -16.38 -0.03
CA PRO A 71 -5.31 -17.65 0.09
C PRO A 71 -5.23 -18.03 1.58
N ARG A 72 -6.08 -18.98 1.99
CA ARG A 72 -5.96 -19.66 3.28
C ARG A 72 -5.30 -20.99 2.96
N GLY A 73 -4.06 -21.24 3.40
CA GLY A 73 -3.17 -22.36 3.01
C GLY A 73 -3.74 -23.80 3.05
N GLY A 74 -4.77 -24.07 2.26
CA GLY A 74 -5.47 -25.33 2.02
C GLY A 74 -5.99 -25.37 0.58
N ALA A 75 -6.72 -26.42 0.20
CA ALA A 75 -7.17 -26.63 -1.18
C ALA A 75 -7.81 -25.35 -1.78
N PRO A 76 -7.47 -24.98 -3.04
CA PRO A 76 -7.93 -23.74 -3.67
C PRO A 76 -9.45 -23.79 -3.88
N SER A 77 -10.20 -23.35 -2.87
CA SER A 77 -11.65 -23.19 -2.95
C SER A 77 -11.97 -21.73 -3.15
N LEU A 78 -12.79 -21.43 -4.16
CA LEU A 78 -13.33 -20.09 -4.41
C LEU A 78 -14.24 -19.60 -3.26
N LEU A 79 -14.69 -20.51 -2.39
CA LEU A 79 -15.56 -20.25 -1.26
C LEU A 79 -15.01 -20.97 -0.01
N PRO A 80 -14.05 -20.36 0.71
CA PRO A 80 -13.41 -20.98 1.87
C PRO A 80 -14.38 -21.33 3.02
N PHE A 81 -15.57 -20.74 3.05
CA PHE A 81 -16.65 -21.09 4.00
C PHE A 81 -17.40 -22.39 3.67
N LEU A 82 -17.24 -22.93 2.45
CA LEU A 82 -17.79 -24.24 2.07
C LEU A 82 -16.79 -25.39 2.26
N SER A 83 -15.53 -25.08 2.57
CA SER A 83 -14.52 -26.10 2.86
C SER A 83 -14.76 -26.67 4.26
N SER A 84 -15.15 -27.94 4.32
CA SER A 84 -15.47 -28.71 5.54
C SER A 84 -14.25 -29.07 6.41
N SER A 85 -13.10 -28.45 6.17
CA SER A 85 -11.86 -28.66 6.94
C SER A 85 -11.60 -27.44 7.83
N PRO A 86 -11.73 -27.57 9.16
CA PRO A 86 -11.39 -26.47 10.07
C PRO A 86 -9.87 -26.22 10.03
N MET A 87 -9.46 -25.23 9.24
CA MET A 87 -8.09 -24.73 9.23
C MET A 87 -7.89 -23.79 10.42
N PRO A 88 -6.80 -23.91 11.20
CA PRO A 88 -6.50 -22.99 12.29
C PRO A 88 -6.31 -21.56 11.75
N GLN A 89 -7.22 -20.66 12.12
CA GLN A 89 -7.13 -19.23 11.81
C GLN A 89 -5.90 -18.64 12.51
N THR A 90 -5.01 -17.99 11.77
CA THR A 90 -3.91 -17.22 12.36
C THR A 90 -4.34 -15.80 12.69
N ALA A 91 -3.53 -15.11 13.50
CA ALA A 91 -3.71 -13.68 13.69
C ALA A 91 -3.60 -12.90 12.38
N THR A 92 -2.92 -13.42 11.35
CA THR A 92 -2.84 -12.83 10.02
C THR A 92 -4.05 -13.04 9.16
N ASP A 93 -4.67 -14.22 9.22
CA ASP A 93 -5.97 -14.46 8.60
C ASP A 93 -7.02 -13.55 9.25
N ASN A 94 -6.93 -13.37 10.57
CA ASN A 94 -7.80 -12.48 11.33
C ASN A 94 -7.55 -11.01 10.97
N LEU A 95 -6.30 -10.53 11.00
CA LEU A 95 -5.94 -9.16 10.63
C LEU A 95 -6.36 -8.86 9.20
N SER A 96 -6.04 -9.73 8.25
CA SER A 96 -6.46 -9.57 6.87
C SER A 96 -7.98 -9.53 6.77
N SER A 97 -8.71 -10.48 7.37
CA SER A 97 -10.17 -10.49 7.34
C SER A 97 -10.77 -9.21 7.94
N TRP A 98 -10.19 -8.69 9.04
CA TRP A 98 -10.57 -7.40 9.63
C TRP A 98 -10.33 -6.22 8.70
N LEU A 99 -9.20 -6.17 8.00
CA LEU A 99 -8.89 -5.12 7.04
C LEU A 99 -9.83 -5.14 5.84
N HIS A 100 -10.07 -6.32 5.23
CA HIS A 100 -11.04 -6.45 4.13
C HIS A 100 -12.45 -6.04 4.57
N THR A 101 -12.86 -6.45 5.78
CA THR A 101 -14.15 -6.06 6.36
C THR A 101 -14.21 -4.55 6.58
N THR A 102 -13.12 -3.93 7.05
CA THR A 102 -13.03 -2.47 7.21
C THR A 102 -13.17 -1.77 5.86
N MET A 103 -12.46 -2.22 4.82
CA MET A 103 -12.59 -1.69 3.46
C MET A 103 -14.03 -1.82 2.95
N PHE A 104 -14.65 -2.99 3.14
CA PHE A 104 -16.04 -3.24 2.76
C PHE A 104 -17.02 -2.31 3.46
N LEU A 105 -16.98 -2.24 4.80
CA LEU A 105 -17.94 -1.47 5.60
C LEU A 105 -17.81 0.04 5.34
N THR A 106 -16.58 0.55 5.23
CA THR A 106 -16.35 1.96 4.90
C THR A 106 -16.88 2.31 3.51
N ALA A 107 -16.61 1.48 2.50
CA ALA A 107 -17.15 1.66 1.15
C ALA A 107 -18.67 1.53 1.11
N LEU A 108 -19.23 0.52 1.78
CA LEU A 108 -20.67 0.26 1.83
C LEU A 108 -21.41 1.45 2.45
N LEU A 109 -20.93 1.98 3.57
CA LEU A 109 -21.52 3.14 4.23
C LEU A 109 -21.56 4.37 3.29
N ASN A 110 -20.48 4.57 2.53
CA ASN A 110 -20.43 5.61 1.51
C ASN A 110 -21.42 5.36 0.37
N TRP A 111 -21.53 4.11 -0.08
CA TRP A 111 -22.39 3.74 -1.20
C TRP A 111 -23.88 3.87 -0.87
N VAL A 112 -24.33 3.31 0.26
CA VAL A 112 -25.76 3.15 0.55
C VAL A 112 -26.35 4.31 1.35
N TYR A 113 -25.54 5.08 2.06
CA TYR A 113 -26.02 6.14 2.94
C TYR A 113 -25.41 7.51 2.65
N ILE A 114 -24.10 7.68 2.84
CA ILE A 114 -23.48 9.01 2.81
C ILE A 114 -23.53 9.63 1.40
N GLY A 115 -23.22 8.86 0.36
CA GLY A 115 -23.24 9.30 -1.03
C GLY A 115 -24.63 9.73 -1.51
N PRO A 116 -25.68 8.90 -1.35
CA PRO A 116 -27.06 9.27 -1.66
C PRO A 116 -27.52 10.52 -0.91
N LYS A 117 -27.24 10.62 0.40
CA LYS A 117 -27.58 11.82 1.20
C LYS A 117 -26.84 13.07 0.75
N THR A 118 -25.57 12.95 0.37
CA THR A 118 -24.81 14.08 -0.19
C THR A 118 -25.44 14.57 -1.50
N THR A 119 -25.86 13.64 -2.36
CA THR A 119 -26.51 13.95 -3.64
C THR A 119 -27.88 14.63 -3.45
N GLU A 120 -28.65 14.19 -2.47
CA GLU A 120 -29.91 14.81 -2.05
C GLU A 120 -29.68 16.28 -1.64
N VAL A 121 -28.72 16.53 -0.74
CA VAL A 121 -28.38 17.90 -0.30
C VAL A 121 -27.86 18.76 -1.45
N MET A 122 -27.10 18.20 -2.39
CA MET A 122 -26.71 18.92 -3.62
C MET A 122 -27.91 19.32 -4.48
N GLY A 123 -28.97 18.50 -4.51
CA GLY A 123 -30.24 18.83 -5.17
C GLY A 123 -30.98 19.97 -4.46
N LEU A 124 -31.08 19.90 -3.13
CA LEU A 124 -31.70 20.95 -2.31
C LEU A 124 -30.97 22.28 -2.45
N ARG A 125 -29.62 22.27 -2.44
CA ARG A 125 -28.80 23.46 -2.70
C ARG A 125 -29.14 24.06 -4.06
N LYS A 126 -29.18 23.26 -5.12
CA LYS A 126 -29.53 23.75 -6.47
C LYS A 126 -30.94 24.35 -6.55
N HIS A 127 -31.91 23.78 -5.84
CA HIS A 127 -33.24 24.38 -5.75
C HIS A 127 -33.22 25.73 -5.02
N GLN A 128 -32.49 25.80 -3.89
CA GLN A 128 -32.34 27.04 -3.15
C GLN A 128 -31.59 28.12 -3.94
N GLU A 129 -30.61 27.74 -4.78
CA GLU A 129 -29.93 28.68 -5.69
C GLU A 129 -30.91 29.36 -6.64
N THR A 130 -31.95 28.65 -7.08
CA THR A 130 -32.99 29.18 -7.96
C THR A 130 -33.93 30.13 -7.21
N ARG A 131 -34.26 29.80 -5.96
CA ARG A 131 -35.10 30.65 -5.09
C ARG A 131 -34.39 31.94 -4.68
N ASP A 132 -33.11 31.86 -4.37
CA ASP A 132 -32.31 32.99 -3.91
C ASP A 132 -31.76 33.84 -5.07
N GLY A 133 -31.83 33.35 -6.31
CA GLY A 133 -31.19 33.98 -7.47
C GLY A 133 -29.67 34.06 -7.37
N LYS A 134 -29.05 33.23 -6.51
CA LYS A 134 -27.63 33.31 -6.13
C LYS A 134 -27.06 31.92 -5.94
N LYS A 135 -25.85 31.65 -6.48
CA LYS A 135 -25.26 30.31 -6.41
C LYS A 135 -24.73 30.04 -5.01
N SER A 136 -24.72 28.77 -4.62
CA SER A 136 -24.34 28.31 -3.27
C SER A 136 -22.86 28.50 -2.93
N TYR A 137 -22.06 28.87 -3.93
CA TYR A 137 -20.60 29.04 -3.86
C TYR A 137 -20.16 30.46 -4.20
N ASP A 138 -21.09 31.40 -4.42
CA ASP A 138 -20.77 32.82 -4.61
C ASP A 138 -20.41 33.47 -3.26
N ALA A 139 -19.80 34.66 -3.28
CA ALA A 139 -19.50 35.40 -2.04
C ALA A 139 -20.79 35.74 -1.27
N GLY A 140 -20.72 35.81 0.06
CA GLY A 140 -21.87 36.09 0.93
C GLY A 140 -22.51 37.47 0.74
N PRO A 141 -23.58 37.78 1.50
CA PRO A 141 -24.31 36.88 2.38
C PRO A 141 -25.22 35.93 1.58
N HIS A 142 -25.46 34.73 2.13
CA HIS A 142 -26.47 33.79 1.64
C HIS A 142 -27.68 33.78 2.59
N SER A 143 -28.84 33.32 2.11
CA SER A 143 -30.01 33.04 2.95
C SER A 143 -29.65 32.09 4.10
N LYS A 144 -30.43 32.11 5.20
CA LYS A 144 -30.21 31.21 6.34
C LYS A 144 -30.35 29.75 5.91
N GLU A 145 -31.29 29.49 5.00
CA GLU A 145 -31.58 28.20 4.40
C GLU A 145 -30.37 27.68 3.60
N MET A 146 -29.80 28.51 2.72
CA MET A 146 -28.60 28.14 1.95
C MET A 146 -27.38 27.92 2.86
N GLN A 147 -27.21 28.71 3.93
CA GLN A 147 -26.14 28.49 4.90
C GLN A 147 -26.27 27.13 5.60
N ALA A 148 -27.48 26.76 6.02
CA ALA A 148 -27.76 25.47 6.62
C ALA A 148 -27.44 24.31 5.65
N LEU A 149 -27.85 24.42 4.39
CA LEU A 149 -27.56 23.43 3.35
C LEU A 149 -26.07 23.33 3.02
N ASN A 150 -25.35 24.46 2.96
CA ASN A 150 -23.91 24.48 2.77
C ASN A 150 -23.17 23.79 3.92
N LYS A 151 -23.61 24.00 5.17
CA LYS A 151 -23.07 23.31 6.35
C LYS A 151 -23.32 21.80 6.28
N GLN A 152 -24.54 21.38 5.97
CA GLN A 152 -24.89 19.96 5.82
C GLN A 152 -24.05 19.30 4.72
N PHE A 153 -23.91 19.95 3.57
CA PHE A 153 -23.06 19.47 2.47
C PHE A 153 -21.60 19.31 2.92
N GLY A 154 -21.04 20.32 3.60
CA GLY A 154 -19.66 20.26 4.10
C GLY A 154 -19.44 19.10 5.07
N ILE A 155 -20.38 18.84 5.98
CA ILE A 155 -20.32 17.73 6.92
C ILE A 155 -20.37 16.39 6.17
N LEU A 156 -21.37 16.18 5.31
CA LEU A 156 -21.53 14.92 4.58
C LEU A 156 -20.32 14.62 3.68
N HIS A 157 -19.81 15.64 2.96
CA HIS A 157 -18.62 15.50 2.13
C HIS A 157 -17.37 15.19 2.96
N GLY A 158 -17.19 15.86 4.10
CA GLY A 158 -16.08 15.61 5.02
C GLY A 158 -16.11 14.20 5.62
N VAL A 159 -17.28 13.76 6.08
CA VAL A 159 -17.47 12.39 6.62
C VAL A 159 -17.22 11.34 5.53
N SER A 160 -17.75 11.54 4.32
CA SER A 160 -17.51 10.63 3.19
C SER A 160 -16.02 10.48 2.88
N SER A 161 -15.31 11.60 2.85
CA SER A 161 -13.86 11.65 2.60
C SER A 161 -13.08 10.94 3.70
N LEU A 162 -13.42 11.17 4.98
CA LEU A 162 -12.78 10.52 6.11
C LEU A 162 -12.98 8.99 6.08
N VAL A 163 -14.21 8.53 5.84
CA VAL A 163 -14.53 7.10 5.74
C VAL A 163 -13.74 6.46 4.59
N ASN A 164 -13.64 7.14 3.44
CA ASN A 164 -12.82 6.68 2.30
C ASN A 164 -11.32 6.64 2.65
N MET A 165 -10.82 7.58 3.46
CA MET A 165 -9.43 7.58 3.94
C MET A 165 -9.13 6.45 4.94
N VAL A 166 -10.08 6.09 5.80
CA VAL A 166 -9.95 4.90 6.65
C VAL A 166 -9.86 3.64 5.78
N GLY A 167 -10.71 3.52 4.76
CA GLY A 167 -10.63 2.43 3.79
C GLY A 167 -9.28 2.36 3.07
N LEU A 168 -8.76 3.49 2.58
CA LEU A 168 -7.43 3.57 1.96
C LEU A 168 -6.31 3.20 2.95
N GLY A 169 -6.40 3.65 4.20
CA GLY A 169 -5.46 3.28 5.26
C GLY A 169 -5.41 1.77 5.46
N ALA A 170 -6.57 1.10 5.48
CA ALA A 170 -6.63 -0.36 5.54
C ALA A 170 -5.96 -1.03 4.34
N MET A 171 -6.16 -0.50 3.11
CA MET A 171 -5.52 -1.03 1.90
C MET A 171 -4.00 -0.95 1.98
N ILE A 172 -3.47 0.20 2.43
CA ILE A 172 -2.02 0.43 2.57
C ILE A 172 -1.45 -0.47 3.67
N TRP A 173 -2.18 -0.61 4.78
CA TRP A 173 -1.75 -1.46 5.90
C TRP A 173 -1.63 -2.92 5.47
N GLU A 174 -2.61 -3.42 4.71
CA GLU A 174 -2.59 -4.80 4.21
C GLU A 174 -1.34 -5.09 3.37
N VAL A 175 -1.02 -4.23 2.38
CA VAL A 175 0.17 -4.44 1.54
C VAL A 175 1.45 -4.27 2.33
N GLN A 176 1.54 -3.30 3.23
CA GLN A 176 2.74 -3.10 4.05
C GLN A 176 3.06 -4.35 4.85
N TYR A 177 2.05 -4.93 5.50
CA TYR A 177 2.24 -6.13 6.29
C TYR A 177 2.60 -7.35 5.42
N ARG A 178 1.94 -7.56 4.28
CA ARG A 178 2.28 -8.64 3.34
C ARG A 178 3.70 -8.50 2.77
N GLN A 179 4.13 -7.28 2.47
CA GLN A 179 5.50 -7.01 2.00
C GLN A 179 6.54 -7.35 3.06
N LEU A 180 6.26 -7.02 4.33
CA LEU A 180 7.13 -7.38 5.45
C LEU A 180 7.27 -8.90 5.59
N VAL A 181 6.16 -9.64 5.52
CA VAL A 181 6.18 -11.12 5.55
C VAL A 181 6.96 -11.69 4.36
N SER A 182 6.70 -11.20 3.14
CA SER A 182 7.39 -11.64 1.92
C SER A 182 8.91 -11.43 1.99
N ARG A 183 9.36 -10.26 2.47
CA ARG A 183 10.79 -9.98 2.70
C ARG A 183 11.38 -10.93 3.73
N ALA A 184 10.64 -11.21 4.81
CA ALA A 184 11.11 -12.09 5.87
C ALA A 184 11.21 -13.57 5.44
N VAL A 185 10.32 -14.03 4.55
CA VAL A 185 10.43 -15.32 3.87
C VAL A 185 11.70 -15.36 3.01
N THR A 186 11.85 -14.38 2.12
CA THR A 186 12.98 -14.31 1.17
C THR A 186 14.34 -14.24 1.88
N GLN A 187 14.43 -13.47 2.98
CA GLN A 187 15.66 -13.30 3.75
C GLN A 187 15.83 -14.34 4.88
N ARG A 188 14.90 -15.29 5.02
CA ARG A 188 14.91 -16.34 6.06
C ARG A 188 15.13 -15.75 7.46
N LEU A 189 14.37 -14.70 7.80
CA LEU A 189 14.48 -14.00 9.09
C LEU A 189 13.96 -14.83 10.27
N HIS A 190 13.24 -15.91 9.98
CA HIS A 190 12.78 -16.92 10.95
C HIS A 190 13.87 -17.92 11.36
N SER A 191 15.02 -17.94 10.68
CA SER A 191 16.08 -18.93 10.93
C SER A 191 16.65 -18.83 12.37
N PRO A 192 16.69 -19.94 13.13
CA PRO A 192 17.31 -19.99 14.47
C PRO A 192 18.79 -19.62 14.46
N SER A 193 19.47 -19.77 13.30
CA SER A 193 20.87 -19.36 13.12
C SER A 193 21.12 -17.87 13.35
N LEU A 194 20.06 -17.04 13.39
CA LEU A 194 20.12 -15.61 13.62
C LEU A 194 19.93 -15.23 15.10
N ASP A 195 19.74 -16.19 16.00
CA ASP A 195 19.56 -15.94 17.44
C ASP A 195 20.90 -15.71 18.17
N ASP A 196 22.02 -16.23 17.63
CA ASP A 196 23.35 -16.09 18.23
C ASP A 196 24.45 -15.84 17.17
N PRO A 197 24.58 -14.60 16.64
CA PRO A 197 25.58 -14.26 15.64
C PRO A 197 27.02 -14.27 16.19
N THR A 198 27.18 -14.28 17.52
CA THR A 198 28.46 -14.24 18.21
C THR A 198 29.17 -15.58 18.30
N LYS A 199 28.46 -16.69 18.12
CA LYS A 199 29.03 -18.06 18.09
C LYS A 199 29.86 -18.40 16.85
N THR A 200 29.90 -17.52 15.86
CA THR A 200 30.76 -17.72 14.69
C THR A 200 32.22 -17.41 15.05
N ASP A 201 33.02 -18.46 15.23
CA ASP A 201 34.45 -18.40 15.54
C ASP A 201 35.21 -17.50 14.53
N VAL A 202 36.22 -16.76 14.99
CA VAL A 202 37.05 -15.84 14.18
C VAL A 202 37.70 -16.60 13.02
N ALA A 203 38.10 -17.86 13.26
CA ALA A 203 38.61 -18.76 12.23
C ALA A 203 37.57 -19.05 11.13
N ASN A 204 36.29 -19.24 11.50
CA ASN A 204 35.18 -19.43 10.57
C ASN A 204 34.83 -18.14 9.80
N LYS A 205 34.99 -16.96 10.45
CA LYS A 205 34.78 -15.67 9.79
C LYS A 205 35.79 -15.41 8.68
N LEU A 206 37.05 -15.79 8.91
CA LEU A 206 38.13 -15.66 7.93
C LEU A 206 38.04 -16.72 6.82
N ALA A 207 37.58 -17.94 7.13
CA ALA A 207 37.43 -19.02 6.15
C ALA A 207 36.23 -18.83 5.19
N HIS A 208 35.16 -18.15 5.63
CA HIS A 208 33.92 -17.97 4.85
C HIS A 208 33.37 -16.53 4.89
N PRO A 209 34.09 -15.54 4.32
CA PRO A 209 33.74 -14.12 4.42
C PRO A 209 32.35 -13.78 3.85
N LEU A 210 31.92 -14.47 2.79
CA LEU A 210 30.60 -14.25 2.19
C LEU A 210 29.45 -14.71 3.11
N LYS A 211 29.61 -15.87 3.75
CA LYS A 211 28.59 -16.46 4.63
C LYS A 211 28.42 -15.64 5.91
N THR A 212 29.51 -15.07 6.41
CA THR A 212 29.50 -14.22 7.60
C THR A 212 28.93 -12.84 7.31
N TRP A 213 29.23 -12.26 6.14
CA TRP A 213 28.55 -11.07 5.64
C TRP A 213 27.04 -11.29 5.47
N GLU A 214 26.62 -12.38 4.80
CA GLU A 214 25.20 -12.72 4.61
C GLU A 214 24.46 -12.87 5.96
N THR A 215 25.11 -13.50 6.94
CA THR A 215 24.55 -13.68 8.29
C THR A 215 24.40 -12.35 9.02
N GLN A 216 25.37 -11.45 8.89
CA GLN A 216 25.31 -10.11 9.46
C GLN A 216 24.18 -9.28 8.84
N GLU A 217 24.07 -9.24 7.52
CA GLU A 217 22.99 -8.54 6.82
C GLU A 217 21.60 -9.05 7.23
N ARG A 218 21.44 -10.38 7.32
CA ARG A 218 20.18 -10.99 7.77
C ARG A 218 19.87 -10.66 9.23
N SER A 219 20.87 -10.51 10.09
CA SER A 219 20.67 -10.08 11.49
C SER A 219 20.18 -8.63 11.58
N ILE A 220 20.73 -7.73 10.75
CA ILE A 220 20.30 -6.32 10.65
C ILE A 220 18.87 -6.27 10.13
N ALA A 221 18.57 -7.03 9.07
CA ALA A 221 17.23 -7.12 8.51
C ALA A 221 16.20 -7.67 9.51
N ARG A 222 16.57 -8.70 10.30
CA ARG A 222 15.71 -9.24 11.38
C ARG A 222 15.44 -8.20 12.46
N HIS A 223 16.44 -7.41 12.82
CA HIS A 223 16.25 -6.31 13.77
C HIS A 223 15.28 -5.24 13.22
N LYS A 224 15.43 -4.83 11.97
CA LYS A 224 14.49 -3.92 11.29
C LYS A 224 13.07 -4.50 11.26
N ALA A 225 12.93 -5.77 10.88
CA ALA A 225 11.64 -6.46 10.86
C ALA A 225 10.98 -6.55 12.25
N ARG A 226 11.75 -6.70 13.33
CA ARG A 226 11.23 -6.64 14.71
C ARG A 226 10.66 -5.26 15.05
N ILE A 227 11.33 -4.19 14.62
CA ILE A 227 10.86 -2.82 14.82
C ILE A 227 9.57 -2.60 14.01
N GLU A 228 9.55 -3.00 12.74
CA GLU A 228 8.37 -2.86 11.88
C GLU A 228 7.18 -3.68 12.41
N ALA A 229 7.39 -4.94 12.82
CA ALA A 229 6.34 -5.76 13.44
C ALA A 229 5.80 -5.11 14.72
N LYS A 230 6.66 -4.51 15.54
CA LYS A 230 6.25 -3.77 16.74
C LYS A 230 5.44 -2.51 16.40
N MET A 231 5.81 -1.77 15.35
CA MET A 231 5.05 -0.61 14.89
C MET A 231 3.65 -1.00 14.38
N LEU A 232 3.51 -2.21 13.87
CA LEU A 232 2.23 -2.78 13.41
C LEU A 232 1.44 -3.47 14.54
N ASP A 233 1.92 -3.43 15.78
CA ASP A 233 1.33 -4.12 16.94
C ASP A 233 1.20 -5.64 16.76
N ILE A 234 2.16 -6.25 16.06
CA ILE A 234 2.19 -7.69 15.77
C ILE A 234 3.27 -8.35 16.62
N PRO A 235 2.91 -9.30 17.51
CA PRO A 235 3.89 -10.03 18.31
C PRO A 235 4.91 -10.75 17.42
N TRP A 236 6.20 -10.69 17.79
CA TRP A 236 7.26 -11.32 17.00
C TRP A 236 7.04 -12.83 16.79
N THR A 237 6.54 -13.52 17.82
CA THR A 237 6.20 -14.95 17.74
C THR A 237 5.10 -15.23 16.72
N GLN A 238 4.11 -14.34 16.64
CA GLN A 238 3.06 -14.42 15.63
C GLN A 238 3.65 -14.18 14.24
N PHE A 239 4.43 -13.11 14.07
CA PHE A 239 5.10 -12.80 12.82
C PHE A 239 5.95 -13.97 12.28
N ILE A 240 6.70 -14.67 13.13
CA ILE A 240 7.47 -15.85 12.72
C ILE A 240 6.56 -16.97 12.19
N ARG A 241 5.43 -17.27 12.87
CA ARG A 241 4.46 -18.26 12.38
C ARG A 241 3.90 -17.89 11.01
N ASP A 242 3.68 -16.60 10.78
CA ASP A 242 3.17 -16.09 9.50
C ASP A 242 4.20 -16.25 8.38
N VAL A 243 5.48 -16.01 8.68
CA VAL A 243 6.60 -16.25 7.76
C VAL A 243 6.76 -17.74 7.45
N GLU A 244 6.66 -18.62 8.44
CA GLU A 244 6.74 -20.07 8.25
C GLU A 244 5.61 -20.57 7.34
N ARG A 245 4.37 -20.12 7.57
CA ARG A 245 3.22 -20.44 6.71
C ARG A 245 3.39 -19.90 5.30
N ALA A 246 3.79 -18.64 5.15
CA ALA A 246 4.04 -18.06 3.83
C ALA A 246 5.14 -18.80 3.07
N THR A 247 6.13 -19.37 3.78
CA THR A 247 7.16 -20.24 3.18
C THR A 247 6.57 -21.53 2.60
N LEU A 248 5.50 -22.07 3.22
CA LEU A 248 4.79 -23.24 2.73
C LEU A 248 3.91 -22.93 1.51
N GLU A 249 3.34 -21.72 1.44
CA GLU A 249 2.50 -21.26 0.33
C GLU A 249 3.30 -20.89 -0.92
N VAL A 250 4.53 -20.37 -0.75
CA VAL A 250 5.46 -20.07 -1.84
C VAL A 250 6.18 -21.36 -2.26
N HIS A 251 5.45 -22.28 -2.91
CA HIS A 251 6.12 -23.21 -3.81
C HIS A 251 6.48 -22.45 -5.10
N VAL A 252 7.80 -22.34 -5.36
CA VAL A 252 8.41 -21.83 -6.61
C VAL A 252 8.55 -20.31 -6.72
N LEU A 253 9.39 -19.71 -5.87
CA LEU A 253 10.46 -18.85 -6.39
C LEU A 253 11.77 -19.51 -5.92
N THR A 254 12.42 -20.22 -6.83
CA THR A 254 13.75 -20.79 -6.57
C THR A 254 14.66 -19.70 -6.04
N GLN A 255 15.43 -20.10 -5.03
CA GLN A 255 16.49 -19.36 -4.37
C GLN A 255 17.19 -18.41 -5.35
N THR A 256 17.18 -17.10 -5.10
CA THR A 256 18.19 -16.20 -5.68
C THR A 256 19.51 -16.44 -4.94
N ARG A 257 20.02 -17.67 -5.00
CA ARG A 257 21.43 -17.92 -4.74
C ARG A 257 22.14 -17.41 -5.99
N TYR A 258 22.89 -16.33 -5.85
CA TYR A 258 23.86 -15.98 -6.87
C TYR A 258 24.88 -17.13 -6.91
N GLU A 259 24.74 -18.00 -7.91
CA GLU A 259 25.76 -18.96 -8.25
C GLU A 259 26.70 -18.24 -9.23
N ALA A 260 27.88 -17.87 -8.74
CA ALA A 260 28.94 -17.44 -9.63
C ALA A 260 29.16 -18.54 -10.68
N PRO A 261 29.26 -18.23 -11.98
CA PRO A 261 29.45 -19.24 -13.02
C PRO A 261 30.61 -20.18 -12.67
N CYS A 262 30.34 -21.48 -12.62
CA CYS A 262 31.39 -22.48 -12.39
C CYS A 262 32.29 -22.55 -13.62
N GLY A 263 33.55 -22.15 -13.45
CA GLY A 263 34.64 -22.60 -14.32
C GLY A 263 34.52 -22.16 -15.77
N ASP A 264 34.81 -20.89 -16.02
CA ASP A 264 35.98 -20.60 -16.84
C ASP A 264 36.67 -19.38 -16.24
N ARG A 265 38.00 -19.42 -16.18
CA ARG A 265 38.78 -18.18 -16.16
C ARG A 265 38.53 -17.55 -17.54
N THR A 266 37.36 -16.97 -17.76
CA THR A 266 37.24 -15.92 -18.75
C THR A 266 38.26 -14.90 -18.29
N LYS A 267 39.38 -14.84 -19.02
CA LYS A 267 40.28 -13.69 -18.97
C LYS A 267 39.33 -12.50 -19.00
N ASN A 268 39.23 -11.78 -17.89
CA ASN A 268 38.69 -10.44 -17.93
C ASN A 268 39.51 -9.77 -19.01
N GLN A 269 38.95 -9.60 -20.21
CA GLN A 269 39.53 -8.76 -21.22
C GLN A 269 39.52 -7.37 -20.57
N GLU A 270 40.70 -7.02 -20.05
CA GLU A 270 41.17 -5.70 -19.70
C GLU A 270 40.08 -4.74 -19.19
N ALA A 271 39.78 -4.85 -17.89
CA ALA A 271 39.38 -3.70 -17.09
C ALA A 271 40.58 -3.13 -16.29
N SER A 272 41.79 -3.33 -16.82
CA SER A 272 43.03 -2.66 -16.39
C SER A 272 43.84 -2.42 -17.64
N THR A 273 43.60 -1.30 -18.32
CA THR A 273 44.63 -0.26 -18.41
C THR A 273 44.10 1.16 -18.10
N THR A 274 42.88 1.30 -17.55
CA THR A 274 42.34 2.64 -17.21
C THR A 274 41.91 2.85 -15.76
N ASN A 275 41.90 1.83 -14.90
CA ASN A 275 41.42 1.97 -13.51
C ASN A 275 42.38 1.38 -12.46
N GLU A 276 43.70 1.48 -12.68
CA GLU A 276 44.66 1.38 -11.59
C GLU A 276 44.55 2.63 -10.71
N GLY A 277 43.68 2.59 -9.71
CA GLY A 277 43.63 3.67 -8.73
C GLY A 277 42.36 3.80 -7.91
N VAL A 278 41.77 2.72 -7.40
CA VAL A 278 40.85 2.85 -6.26
C VAL A 278 41.22 1.86 -5.16
N LEU A 279 42.35 2.18 -4.52
CA LEU A 279 42.72 1.70 -3.20
C LEU A 279 41.59 2.10 -2.23
N TYR A 280 40.97 1.14 -1.56
CA TYR A 280 40.07 1.41 -0.44
C TYR A 280 40.87 2.07 0.70
N LYS A 281 40.94 3.40 0.66
CA LYS A 281 41.44 4.20 1.78
C LYS A 281 40.30 4.36 2.78
N LEU A 282 40.57 3.87 3.98
CA LEU A 282 39.91 4.26 5.22
C LEU A 282 39.86 5.81 5.30
N GLY A 283 38.65 6.37 5.33
CA GLY A 283 38.38 7.73 5.80
C GLY A 283 37.77 8.72 4.79
N GLY A 284 36.76 9.45 5.27
CA GLY A 284 36.64 10.88 4.98
C GLY A 284 35.34 11.35 4.33
N LEU A 285 34.43 11.89 5.15
CA LEU A 285 33.57 13.07 4.95
C LEU A 285 32.71 13.23 3.67
N LYS A 286 32.85 12.43 2.62
CA LYS A 286 32.08 12.51 1.37
C LYS A 286 30.73 11.79 1.42
N ASP A 287 30.61 10.72 2.21
CA ASP A 287 29.35 9.97 2.34
C ASP A 287 28.26 10.77 3.06
N MET A 288 28.63 11.78 3.87
CA MET A 288 27.66 12.73 4.42
C MET A 288 27.14 13.73 3.39
N GLU A 289 27.84 13.93 2.27
CA GLU A 289 27.47 14.88 1.23
C GLU A 289 26.54 14.22 0.19
N GLU A 290 26.74 12.93 -0.12
CA GLU A 290 25.79 12.12 -0.89
C GLU A 290 24.50 11.84 -0.12
N ASP A 291 24.57 11.58 1.20
CA ASP A 291 23.36 11.45 2.04
C ASP A 291 22.62 12.80 2.18
N LYS A 292 23.34 13.93 2.12
CA LYS A 292 22.74 15.28 2.02
C LYS A 292 22.13 15.57 0.65
N GLU A 293 22.72 15.08 -0.43
CA GLU A 293 22.18 15.18 -1.80
C GLU A 293 20.90 14.36 -1.94
N TRP A 294 20.86 13.13 -1.43
CA TRP A 294 19.66 12.30 -1.35
C TRP A 294 18.56 13.00 -0.52
N LYS A 295 18.90 13.49 0.67
CA LYS A 295 17.97 14.25 1.52
C LYS A 295 17.52 15.57 0.89
N LYS A 296 18.37 16.24 0.09
CA LYS A 296 18.00 17.43 -0.71
C LYS A 296 17.06 17.08 -1.86
N LYS A 297 17.24 15.94 -2.52
CA LYS A 297 16.34 15.45 -3.57
C LYS A 297 14.97 15.10 -2.99
N ASP A 298 14.92 14.43 -1.84
CA ASP A 298 13.67 14.16 -1.14
C ASP A 298 13.02 15.45 -0.60
N ALA A 299 13.80 16.40 -0.10
CA ALA A 299 13.29 17.72 0.29
C ALA A 299 12.82 18.55 -0.92
N ALA A 300 13.44 18.39 -2.10
CA ALA A 300 13.02 19.03 -3.34
C ALA A 300 11.72 18.42 -3.87
N VAL A 301 11.55 17.10 -3.76
CA VAL A 301 10.28 16.41 -4.06
C VAL A 301 9.20 16.85 -3.08
N TYR A 302 9.51 16.94 -1.78
CA TYR A 302 8.59 17.45 -0.77
C TYR A 302 8.23 18.93 -1.00
N ASN A 303 9.18 19.79 -1.39
CA ASN A 303 8.95 21.18 -1.74
C ASN A 303 8.22 21.35 -3.08
N MET A 304 8.43 20.47 -4.06
CA MET A 304 7.66 20.41 -5.31
C MET A 304 6.21 20.04 -5.01
N LEU A 305 5.97 19.02 -4.18
CA LEU A 305 4.64 18.64 -3.69
C LEU A 305 3.98 19.76 -2.88
N LYS A 306 4.76 20.53 -2.11
CA LYS A 306 4.31 21.73 -1.38
C LYS A 306 4.04 22.92 -2.30
N ALA A 307 4.78 23.08 -3.40
CA ALA A 307 4.53 24.09 -4.44
C ALA A 307 3.23 23.80 -5.21
N PHE A 308 2.88 22.52 -5.43
CA PHE A 308 1.56 22.12 -5.93
C PHE A 308 0.41 22.37 -4.93
N GLN A 309 0.71 22.53 -3.64
CA GLN A 309 -0.23 23.00 -2.62
C GLN A 309 -0.26 24.53 -2.48
N GLY A 310 0.82 25.23 -2.87
CA GLY A 310 1.00 26.69 -2.74
C GLY A 310 0.63 27.54 -3.96
N ALA A 311 0.38 26.94 -5.14
CA ALA A 311 -0.08 27.66 -6.35
C ALA A 311 -1.57 28.06 -6.29
N ARG A 312 -2.02 28.51 -5.12
CA ARG A 312 -3.33 29.12 -4.88
C ARG A 312 -3.06 30.53 -4.35
N CYS A 313 -2.89 31.48 -5.28
CA CYS A 313 -3.08 32.93 -5.17
C CYS A 313 -2.22 33.65 -6.24
N ARG A 314 -2.74 33.71 -7.46
CA ARG A 314 -2.78 34.93 -8.26
C ARG A 314 -3.79 34.73 -9.39
N ASP A 315 -4.69 35.71 -9.44
CA ASP A 315 -5.82 35.97 -10.33
C ASP A 315 -7.08 35.09 -10.18
#